data_AF-A0A933LUD9-F1
#
_entry.id   AF-A0A933LUD9-F1
#
_cell.length_a   1.000
_cell.length_b   1.000
_cell.length_c   1.000
_cell.angle_alpha   90.00
_cell.angle_beta   90.00
_cell.angle_gamma   90.00
#
_symmetry.space_group_name_H-M   'P 1'
#
loop_
_entity.id
_entity.type
_entity.pdbx_description
1 polymer ?
#
loop_
_entity_poly.entity_id
_entity_poly.type
_entity_poly.pdbx_seq_one_letter_code
_entity_poly.pdbx_strand_id
1 'polypeptide(L)'
;MGIDVNERLLGMMAVERRLITEKQFTECLNLQDFFDQRPLVDLLLEKGYLTSRQLAKLKSILEREVKGEAHQAAQTAAKDRFGVLAIRSRLLRPDQLDESLREQKELAGRGFRIPIGQILMSKGHMTPEQVWRILQVQGKNYMKCESCAAAYTVFNFDPDEFYRCKKCDALLEEAPPAPIPREAIERRLQTTEEDLEMLDEDEDQSPGLSVIDL
;
A
#
# COMPACT_ATOMS: atom_id res chain seq x y z
N MET A 1 -11.78 6.78 -40.89
CA MET A 1 -10.95 7.49 -39.90
C MET A 1 -10.95 6.61 -38.67
N GLY A 2 -9.80 6.02 -38.36
CA GLY A 2 -9.69 4.83 -37.53
C GLY A 2 -9.74 5.15 -36.05
N ILE A 3 -10.53 4.38 -35.32
CA ILE A 3 -10.52 4.29 -33.86
C ILE A 3 -9.06 4.04 -33.43
N ASP A 4 -8.53 4.82 -32.48
CA ASP A 4 -7.24 4.52 -31.88
C ASP A 4 -7.31 3.15 -31.21
N VAL A 5 -6.50 2.21 -31.70
CA VAL A 5 -6.46 0.82 -31.24
C VAL A 5 -6.18 0.75 -29.74
N ASN A 6 -5.39 1.70 -29.21
CA ASN A 6 -5.07 1.78 -27.79
C ASN A 6 -6.27 2.25 -26.96
N GLU A 7 -7.13 3.12 -27.48
CA GLU A 7 -8.35 3.57 -26.78
C GLU A 7 -9.38 2.46 -26.67
N ARG A 8 -9.55 1.70 -27.75
CA ARG A 8 -10.47 0.56 -27.75
C ARG A 8 -9.99 -0.53 -26.81
N LEU A 9 -8.68 -0.78 -26.77
CA LEU A 9 -8.05 -1.70 -25.84
C LEU A 9 -8.24 -1.25 -24.38
N LEU A 10 -8.04 0.04 -24.08
CA LEU A 10 -8.31 0.62 -22.77
C LEU A 10 -9.77 0.40 -22.33
N GLY A 11 -10.72 0.60 -23.24
CA GLY A 11 -12.14 0.39 -22.95
C GLY A 11 -12.50 -1.09 -22.74
N MET A 12 -11.93 -2.01 -23.52
CA MET A 12 -12.09 -3.45 -23.29
C MET A 12 -11.48 -3.88 -21.96
N MET A 13 -10.28 -3.39 -21.62
CA MET A 13 -9.67 -3.63 -20.32
C MET A 13 -10.54 -3.09 -19.17
N ALA A 14 -11.20 -1.95 -19.35
CA ALA A 14 -12.12 -1.41 -18.37
C ALA A 14 -13.36 -2.30 -18.15
N VAL A 15 -13.86 -2.96 -19.20
CA VAL A 15 -14.96 -3.95 -19.11
C VAL A 15 -14.48 -5.23 -18.41
N GLU A 16 -13.35 -5.80 -18.85
CA GLU A 16 -12.78 -7.03 -18.26
C GLU A 16 -12.52 -6.87 -16.76
N ARG A 17 -12.03 -5.69 -16.36
CA ARG A 17 -11.74 -5.34 -14.97
C ARG A 17 -12.95 -4.84 -14.18
N ARG A 18 -14.15 -4.93 -14.78
CA ARG A 18 -15.44 -4.54 -14.17
C ARG A 18 -15.49 -3.08 -13.68
N LEU A 19 -14.67 -2.20 -14.26
CA LEU A 19 -14.71 -0.76 -13.98
C LEU A 19 -15.92 -0.11 -14.67
N ILE A 20 -16.27 -0.63 -15.83
CA ILE A 20 -17.48 -0.29 -16.58
C ILE A 20 -18.19 -1.58 -16.99
N THR A 21 -19.49 -1.50 -17.23
CA THR A 21 -20.26 -2.62 -17.78
C THR A 21 -20.13 -2.67 -19.30
N GLU A 22 -20.34 -3.85 -19.88
CA GLU A 22 -20.41 -4.02 -21.34
C GLU A 22 -21.44 -3.08 -21.96
N LYS A 23 -22.59 -2.87 -21.29
CA LYS A 23 -23.62 -1.92 -21.73
C LYS A 23 -23.12 -0.47 -21.77
N GLN A 24 -22.40 -0.02 -20.74
CA GLN A 24 -21.82 1.34 -20.68
C GLN A 24 -20.73 1.52 -21.74
N PHE A 25 -19.93 0.49 -21.99
CA PHE A 25 -18.92 0.51 -23.04
C PHE A 25 -19.55 0.59 -24.44
N THR A 26 -20.57 -0.23 -24.72
CA THR A 26 -21.32 -0.19 -25.98
C THR A 26 -22.05 1.15 -26.16
N GLU A 27 -22.62 1.73 -25.10
CA GLU A 27 -23.23 3.07 -25.14
C GLU A 27 -22.21 4.12 -25.60
N CYS A 28 -21.03 4.17 -24.97
CA CYS A 28 -19.99 5.14 -25.33
C CYS A 28 -19.43 4.90 -26.74
N LEU A 29 -19.28 3.65 -27.18
CA LEU A 29 -18.87 3.31 -28.55
C LEU A 29 -19.90 3.80 -29.58
N ASN A 30 -21.20 3.58 -29.33
CA ASN A 30 -22.24 4.05 -30.22
C ASN A 30 -22.28 5.59 -30.26
N LEU A 31 -22.07 6.27 -29.13
CA LEU A 31 -22.01 7.74 -29.12
C LEU A 31 -20.83 8.27 -29.94
N GLN A 32 -19.67 7.60 -29.86
CA GLN A 32 -18.48 7.93 -30.64
C GLN A 32 -18.69 7.69 -32.15
N ASP A 33 -19.32 6.58 -32.53
CA ASP A 33 -19.53 6.23 -33.95
C ASP A 33 -20.56 7.14 -34.65
N PHE A 34 -21.59 7.62 -33.94
CA PHE A 34 -22.72 8.32 -34.54
C PHE A 34 -22.73 9.85 -34.38
N PHE A 35 -22.14 10.39 -33.31
CA PHE A 35 -22.34 11.80 -32.94
C PHE A 35 -21.07 12.58 -32.65
N ASP A 36 -19.97 11.93 -32.27
CA ASP A 36 -18.85 12.63 -31.64
C ASP A 36 -17.47 12.05 -31.99
N GLN A 37 -16.59 12.85 -32.60
CA GLN A 37 -15.20 12.45 -32.90
C GLN A 37 -14.28 12.49 -31.67
N ARG A 38 -14.85 12.66 -30.46
CA ARG A 38 -14.09 12.73 -29.21
C ARG A 38 -13.52 11.35 -28.83
N PRO A 39 -12.40 11.31 -28.09
CA PRO A 39 -11.85 10.09 -27.52
C PRO A 39 -12.89 9.29 -26.73
N LEU A 40 -12.88 7.97 -26.88
CA LEU A 40 -13.81 7.08 -26.16
C LEU A 40 -13.66 7.25 -24.65
N VAL A 41 -12.43 7.47 -24.24
CA VAL A 41 -12.01 7.71 -22.87
C VAL A 41 -12.65 8.96 -22.28
N ASP A 42 -12.76 10.04 -23.06
CA ASP A 42 -13.36 11.30 -22.59
C ASP A 42 -14.86 11.14 -22.39
N LEU A 43 -15.54 10.39 -23.26
CA LEU A 43 -16.95 10.03 -23.08
C LEU A 43 -17.17 9.19 -21.82
N LEU A 44 -16.27 8.24 -21.53
CA LEU A 44 -16.32 7.42 -20.32
C LEU A 44 -16.08 8.26 -19.05
N LEU A 45 -15.22 9.28 -19.11
CA LEU A 45 -14.99 10.21 -18.01
C LEU A 45 -16.18 11.16 -17.80
N GLU A 46 -16.72 11.74 -18.87
CA GLU A 46 -17.82 12.70 -18.84
C GLU A 46 -19.11 12.07 -18.28
N LYS A 47 -19.37 10.81 -18.66
CA LYS A 47 -20.50 10.02 -18.13
C LYS A 47 -20.28 9.53 -16.70
N GLY A 48 -19.09 9.74 -16.13
CA GLY A 48 -18.72 9.25 -14.81
C GLY A 48 -18.56 7.73 -14.73
N TYR A 49 -18.45 7.05 -15.87
CA TYR A 49 -18.23 5.60 -15.93
C TYR A 49 -16.78 5.26 -15.56
N LEU A 50 -15.85 6.15 -15.90
CA LEU A 50 -14.47 6.13 -15.42
C LEU A 50 -14.13 7.44 -14.72
N THR A 51 -13.18 7.36 -13.80
CA THR A 51 -12.53 8.52 -13.18
C THR A 51 -11.15 8.73 -13.79
N SER A 52 -10.60 9.95 -13.69
CA SER A 52 -9.26 10.26 -14.20
C SER A 52 -8.18 9.37 -13.57
N ARG A 53 -8.37 8.93 -12.31
CA ARG A 53 -7.47 8.01 -11.60
C ARG A 53 -7.56 6.57 -12.15
N GLN A 54 -8.77 6.08 -12.45
CA GLN A 54 -8.97 4.78 -13.10
C GLN A 54 -8.37 4.75 -14.51
N LEU A 55 -8.51 5.85 -15.27
CA LEU A 55 -7.89 5.97 -16.58
C LEU A 55 -6.35 5.95 -16.52
N ALA A 56 -5.76 6.74 -15.63
CA ALA A 56 -4.30 6.78 -15.45
C ALA A 56 -3.75 5.38 -15.10
N LYS A 57 -4.51 4.64 -14.28
CA LYS A 57 -4.19 3.25 -13.92
C LYS A 57 -4.25 2.31 -15.13
N LEU A 58 -5.31 2.34 -15.93
CA LEU A 58 -5.43 1.50 -17.12
C LEU A 58 -4.30 1.74 -18.12
N LYS A 59 -3.89 3.00 -18.30
CA LYS A 59 -2.73 3.36 -19.15
C LYS A 59 -1.42 2.76 -18.64
N SER A 60 -1.17 2.84 -17.33
CA SER A 60 0.05 2.26 -16.72
C SER A 60 0.13 0.73 -16.84
N ILE A 61 -1.02 0.05 -16.84
CA ILE A 61 -1.10 -1.41 -17.02
C ILE A 61 -0.78 -1.77 -18.46
N LEU A 62 -1.39 -1.07 -19.43
CA LEU A 62 -1.11 -1.26 -20.84
C LEU A 62 0.39 -1.06 -21.15
N GLU A 63 1.01 -0.01 -20.59
CA GLU A 63 2.44 0.24 -20.75
C GLU A 63 3.33 -0.85 -20.14
N ARG A 64 2.88 -1.49 -19.05
CA ARG A 64 3.59 -2.57 -18.37
C ARG A 64 3.46 -3.89 -19.11
N GLU A 65 2.29 -4.20 -19.67
CA GLU A 65 2.06 -5.40 -20.47
C GLU A 65 2.84 -5.36 -21.80
N VAL A 66 3.09 -4.15 -22.33
CA VAL A 66 3.94 -3.94 -23.51
C VAL A 66 5.45 -4.03 -23.17
N LYS A 67 5.85 -3.85 -21.91
CA LYS A 67 7.25 -3.86 -21.44
C LYS A 67 7.53 -5.06 -20.51
N GLY A 68 7.49 -6.26 -21.07
CA GLY A 68 7.49 -7.56 -20.38
C GLY A 68 8.75 -8.02 -19.63
N GLU A 69 9.58 -7.15 -19.04
CA GLU A 69 10.82 -7.56 -18.34
C GLU A 69 10.76 -7.44 -16.79
N ALA A 70 9.79 -6.70 -16.23
CA ALA A 70 9.77 -6.36 -14.80
C ALA A 70 9.23 -7.48 -13.87
N HIS A 71 8.57 -8.51 -14.41
CA HIS A 71 7.79 -9.44 -13.59
C HIS A 71 8.64 -10.50 -12.86
N GLN A 72 9.80 -10.88 -13.41
CA GLN A 72 10.68 -11.87 -12.78
C GLN A 72 11.57 -11.28 -11.67
N ALA A 73 11.97 -10.00 -11.79
CA ALA A 73 12.78 -9.32 -10.77
C ALA A 73 11.99 -9.01 -9.48
N ALA A 74 10.69 -8.73 -9.61
CA ALA A 74 9.81 -8.43 -8.49
C ALA A 74 9.59 -9.65 -7.56
N GLN A 75 9.52 -10.86 -8.12
CA GLN A 75 9.29 -12.08 -7.32
C GLN A 75 10.50 -12.48 -6.46
N THR A 76 11.73 -12.23 -6.92
CA THR A 76 12.95 -12.50 -6.13
C THR A 76 13.15 -11.44 -5.04
N ALA A 77 12.85 -10.17 -5.34
CA ALA A 77 13.01 -9.07 -4.39
C ALA A 77 12.01 -9.11 -3.22
N ALA A 78 10.83 -9.71 -3.40
CA ALA A 78 9.83 -9.83 -2.33
C ALA A 78 10.28 -10.72 -1.15
N LYS A 79 11.24 -11.64 -1.38
CA LYS A 79 11.79 -12.51 -0.33
C LYS A 79 12.92 -11.86 0.48
N ASP A 80 13.49 -10.77 0.00
CA ASP A 80 14.62 -10.12 0.66
C ASP A 80 14.17 -9.40 1.94
N ARG A 81 15.05 -9.40 2.96
CA ARG A 81 14.82 -8.68 4.22
C ARG A 81 14.86 -7.17 3.96
N PHE A 82 14.03 -6.41 4.70
CA PHE A 82 13.85 -4.96 4.53
C PHE A 82 15.18 -4.19 4.47
N GLY A 83 16.09 -4.45 5.42
CA GLY A 83 17.38 -3.76 5.49
C GLY A 83 18.30 -4.03 4.30
N VAL A 84 18.29 -5.26 3.77
CA VAL A 84 19.10 -5.63 2.58
C VAL A 84 18.57 -4.90 1.35
N LEU A 85 17.24 -4.83 1.19
CA LEU A 85 16.61 -4.06 0.12
C LEU A 85 16.95 -2.58 0.21
N ALA A 86 16.82 -1.98 1.40
CA ALA A 86 17.08 -0.56 1.60
C ALA A 86 18.54 -0.16 1.26
N ILE A 87 19.52 -0.98 1.65
CA ILE A 87 20.95 -0.76 1.31
C ILE A 87 21.19 -0.95 -0.18
N ARG A 88 20.68 -2.04 -0.77
CA ARG A 88 20.84 -2.34 -2.20
C ARG A 88 20.23 -1.26 -3.09
N SER A 89 19.11 -0.67 -2.66
CA SER A 89 18.47 0.48 -3.30
C SER A 89 19.15 1.83 -3.03
N ARG A 90 20.27 1.85 -2.30
CA ARG A 90 21.02 3.07 -1.89
C ARG A 90 20.16 4.08 -1.12
N LEU A 91 19.10 3.62 -0.46
CA LEU A 91 18.23 4.45 0.37
C LEU A 91 18.68 4.50 1.83
N LEU A 92 19.55 3.57 2.23
CA LEU A 92 20.02 3.43 3.60
C LEU A 92 21.49 3.03 3.60
N ARG A 93 22.29 3.60 4.50
CA ARG A 93 23.65 3.16 4.71
C ARG A 93 23.72 2.01 5.74
N PRO A 94 24.73 1.11 5.66
CA PRO A 94 24.87 0.01 6.61
C PRO A 94 24.98 0.47 8.07
N ASP A 95 25.72 1.56 8.34
CA ASP A 95 25.88 2.12 9.69
C ASP A 95 24.54 2.55 10.31
N GLN A 96 23.68 3.17 9.51
CA GLN A 96 22.35 3.61 9.93
C GLN A 96 21.40 2.44 10.20
N LEU A 97 21.52 1.36 9.40
CA LEU A 97 20.77 0.14 9.63
C LEU A 97 21.19 -0.54 10.93
N ASP A 98 22.50 -0.68 11.17
CA ASP A 98 23.04 -1.32 12.37
C ASP A 98 22.65 -0.55 13.64
N GLU A 99 22.72 0.77 13.61
CA GLU A 99 22.26 1.62 14.71
C GLU A 99 20.77 1.42 15.00
N SER A 100 19.94 1.41 13.95
CA SER A 100 18.49 1.23 14.09
C SER A 100 18.12 -0.17 14.58
N LEU A 101 18.87 -1.20 14.18
CA LEU A 101 18.68 -2.58 14.65
C LEU A 101 19.04 -2.74 16.12
N ARG A 102 20.08 -2.04 16.62
CA ARG A 102 20.41 -2.02 18.04
C ARG A 102 19.26 -1.46 18.86
N GLU A 103 18.72 -0.32 18.45
CA GLU A 103 17.58 0.32 19.12
C GLU A 103 16.32 -0.58 19.04
N GLN A 104 16.06 -1.21 17.90
CA GLN A 104 14.96 -2.18 17.75
C GLN A 104 15.09 -3.35 18.71
N LYS A 105 16.30 -3.88 18.88
CA LYS A 105 16.57 -5.00 19.78
C LYS A 105 16.37 -4.59 21.24
N GLU A 106 16.79 -3.40 21.62
CA GLU A 106 16.56 -2.86 22.97
C GLU A 106 15.06 -2.70 23.26
N LEU A 107 14.32 -2.07 22.34
CA LEU A 107 12.86 -1.94 22.44
C LEU A 107 12.17 -3.30 22.57
N ALA A 108 12.60 -4.28 21.76
CA ALA A 108 12.06 -5.64 21.83
C ALA A 108 12.39 -6.34 23.17
N GLY A 109 13.57 -6.09 23.74
CA GLY A 109 13.96 -6.57 25.07
C GLY A 109 13.08 -6.01 26.19
N ARG A 110 12.51 -4.82 25.98
CA ARG A 110 11.55 -4.16 26.89
C ARG A 110 10.07 -4.46 26.53
N GLY A 111 9.81 -5.45 25.67
CA GLY A 111 8.46 -5.82 25.26
C GLY A 111 7.85 -5.00 24.11
N PHE A 112 8.49 -3.92 23.67
CA PHE A 112 7.99 -3.07 22.58
C PHE A 112 8.41 -3.60 21.20
N ARG A 113 7.46 -4.19 20.46
CA ARG A 113 7.69 -4.66 19.08
C ARG A 113 7.43 -3.55 18.06
N ILE A 114 8.47 -2.77 17.75
CA ILE A 114 8.41 -1.71 16.73
C ILE A 114 9.07 -2.17 15.42
N PRO A 115 8.41 -2.01 14.25
CA PRO A 115 9.02 -2.35 12.96
C PRO A 115 10.26 -1.50 12.65
N ILE A 116 11.29 -2.11 12.03
CA ILE A 116 12.57 -1.43 11.74
C ILE A 116 12.39 -0.18 10.87
N GLY A 117 11.44 -0.20 9.92
CA GLY A 117 11.11 0.96 9.10
C GLY A 117 10.62 2.16 9.91
N GLN A 118 9.90 1.94 11.01
CA GLN A 118 9.44 3.01 11.90
C GLN A 118 10.59 3.65 12.67
N ILE A 119 11.52 2.82 13.16
CA ILE A 119 12.74 3.31 13.83
C ILE A 119 13.58 4.14 12.87
N LEU A 120 13.79 3.63 11.65
CA LEU A 120 14.53 4.32 10.60
C LEU A 120 13.92 5.69 10.25
N MET A 121 12.59 5.80 10.18
CA MET A 121 11.92 7.09 9.98
C MET A 121 12.07 8.02 11.18
N SER A 122 11.90 7.51 12.40
CA SER A 122 12.00 8.31 13.63
C SER A 122 13.39 8.92 13.81
N LYS A 123 14.44 8.22 13.34
CA LYS A 123 15.84 8.68 13.37
C LYS A 123 16.20 9.56 12.16
N GLY A 124 15.25 9.83 11.26
CA GLY A 124 15.47 10.59 10.03
C GLY A 124 16.39 9.90 9.03
N HIS A 125 16.61 8.58 9.15
CA HIS A 125 17.46 7.83 8.23
C HIS A 125 16.73 7.45 6.93
N MET A 126 15.40 7.38 6.97
CA MET A 126 14.57 7.17 5.78
C MET A 126 13.30 8.03 5.86
N THR A 127 12.78 8.45 4.72
CA THR A 127 11.48 9.14 4.64
C THR A 127 10.32 8.13 4.60
N PRO A 128 9.08 8.55 4.92
CA PRO A 128 7.89 7.71 4.77
C PRO A 128 7.74 7.09 3.38
N GLU A 129 8.04 7.84 2.33
CA GLU A 129 7.95 7.40 0.94
C GLU A 129 9.01 6.34 0.63
N GLN A 130 10.22 6.49 1.17
CA GLN A 130 11.29 5.51 0.99
C GLN A 130 10.99 4.19 1.68
N VAL A 131 10.48 4.24 2.92
CA VAL A 131 10.05 3.05 3.65
C VAL A 131 8.89 2.37 2.92
N TRP A 132 7.92 3.16 2.47
CA TRP A 132 6.76 2.66 1.73
C TRP A 132 7.19 1.92 0.45
N ARG A 133 8.13 2.48 -0.32
CA ARG A 133 8.65 1.84 -1.53
C ARG A 133 9.29 0.47 -1.24
N ILE A 134 10.07 0.36 -0.16
CA ILE A 134 10.66 -0.93 0.22
C ILE A 134 9.58 -1.94 0.64
N LEU A 135 8.56 -1.49 1.38
CA LEU A 135 7.43 -2.35 1.77
C LEU A 135 6.66 -2.86 0.55
N GLN A 136 6.42 -2.01 -0.44
CA GLN A 136 5.77 -2.40 -1.70
C GLN A 136 6.55 -3.47 -2.44
N VAL A 137 7.89 -3.37 -2.48
CA VAL A 137 8.74 -4.43 -3.04
C VAL A 137 8.57 -5.75 -2.29
N GLN A 138 8.33 -5.72 -0.98
CA GLN A 138 8.02 -6.88 -0.15
C GLN A 138 6.56 -7.36 -0.26
N GLY A 139 5.78 -6.83 -1.21
CA GLY A 139 4.36 -7.17 -1.38
C GLY A 139 3.46 -6.64 -0.26
N LYS A 140 3.92 -5.65 0.50
CA LYS A 140 3.15 -5.00 1.57
C LYS A 140 2.77 -3.60 1.13
N ASN A 141 1.51 -3.24 1.26
CA ASN A 141 1.06 -1.88 0.98
C ASN A 141 0.41 -1.26 2.21
N TYR A 142 0.61 0.04 2.38
CA TYR A 142 0.05 0.77 3.51
C TYR A 142 -1.15 1.58 3.01
N MET A 143 -2.28 1.36 3.67
CA MET A 143 -3.58 1.86 3.26
C MET A 143 -4.17 2.67 4.40
N LYS A 144 -4.60 3.90 4.13
CA LYS A 144 -5.21 4.83 5.09
C LYS A 144 -6.68 5.06 4.73
N CYS A 145 -7.51 5.16 5.76
CA CYS A 145 -8.89 5.59 5.64
C CYS A 145 -8.98 7.10 5.89
N GLU A 146 -9.41 7.88 4.90
CA GLU A 146 -9.62 9.32 5.08
C GLU A 146 -10.85 9.65 5.95
N SER A 147 -11.82 8.73 6.07
CA SER A 147 -13.03 8.96 6.86
C SER A 147 -12.85 8.81 8.37
N CYS A 148 -11.96 7.91 8.82
CA CYS A 148 -11.78 7.64 10.26
C CYS A 148 -10.32 7.60 10.72
N ALA A 149 -9.37 7.94 9.83
CA ALA A 149 -7.92 7.93 10.04
C ALA A 149 -7.30 6.57 10.39
N ALA A 150 -8.06 5.47 10.33
CA ALA A 150 -7.52 4.13 10.50
C ALA A 150 -6.52 3.80 9.38
N ALA A 151 -5.47 3.06 9.73
CA ALA A 151 -4.47 2.63 8.77
C ALA A 151 -4.23 1.12 8.86
N TYR A 152 -3.95 0.49 7.72
CA TYR A 152 -3.84 -0.94 7.56
C TYR A 152 -2.62 -1.27 6.69
N THR A 153 -1.89 -2.31 7.07
CA THR A 153 -0.93 -2.95 6.16
C THR A 153 -1.64 -4.08 5.45
N VAL A 154 -1.75 -3.99 4.13
CA VAL A 154 -2.28 -5.03 3.25
C VAL A 154 -1.12 -5.87 2.73
N PHE A 155 -1.23 -7.18 2.85
CA PHE A 155 -0.25 -8.14 2.33
C PHE A 155 -0.73 -8.68 0.98
N ASN A 156 0.21 -8.98 0.08
CA ASN A 156 -0.08 -9.40 -1.30
C ASN A 156 -1.02 -8.41 -1.99
N PHE A 157 -0.75 -7.11 -1.79
CA PHE A 157 -1.57 -6.04 -2.34
C PHE A 157 -1.78 -6.23 -3.84
N ASP A 158 -3.05 -6.39 -4.21
CA ASP A 158 -3.48 -6.39 -5.59
C ASP A 158 -3.94 -4.97 -5.93
N PRO A 159 -3.26 -4.26 -6.86
CA PRO A 159 -3.70 -2.94 -7.27
C PRO A 159 -5.14 -2.95 -7.81
N ASP A 160 -5.66 -4.10 -8.26
CA ASP A 160 -6.97 -4.30 -8.87
C ASP A 160 -8.11 -4.59 -7.90
N GLU A 161 -7.80 -4.79 -6.62
CA GLU A 161 -8.77 -5.01 -5.57
C GLU A 161 -9.14 -3.71 -4.83
N PHE A 162 -10.41 -3.57 -4.43
CA PHE A 162 -10.86 -2.47 -3.58
C PHE A 162 -10.78 -2.87 -2.11
N TYR A 163 -9.98 -2.15 -1.34
CA TYR A 163 -9.84 -2.38 0.09
C TYR A 163 -10.78 -1.47 0.88
N ARG A 164 -11.54 -2.04 1.82
CA ARG A 164 -12.49 -1.32 2.68
C ARG A 164 -12.01 -1.24 4.13
N CYS A 165 -12.31 -0.13 4.78
CA CYS A 165 -11.97 0.11 6.17
C CYS A 165 -12.82 -0.79 7.09
N LYS A 166 -12.16 -1.60 7.92
CA LYS A 166 -12.86 -2.47 8.90
C LYS A 166 -13.63 -1.68 9.99
N LYS A 167 -13.37 -0.38 10.15
CA LYS A 167 -13.97 0.48 11.18
C LYS A 167 -15.21 1.24 10.69
N CYS A 168 -15.21 1.70 9.44
CA CYS A 168 -16.28 2.58 8.92
C CYS A 168 -16.72 2.25 7.49
N ASP A 169 -16.20 1.17 6.90
CA ASP A 169 -16.52 0.66 5.56
C ASP A 169 -16.18 1.57 4.36
N ALA A 170 -15.63 2.76 4.61
CA ALA A 170 -15.10 3.64 3.58
C ALA A 170 -13.95 2.97 2.80
N LEU A 171 -13.78 3.35 1.53
CA LEU A 171 -12.66 2.89 0.71
C LEU A 171 -11.33 3.37 1.29
N LEU A 172 -10.34 2.48 1.28
CA LEU A 172 -9.00 2.79 1.71
C LEU A 172 -8.18 3.36 0.54
N GLU A 173 -7.29 4.29 0.88
CA GLU A 173 -6.36 4.89 -0.05
C GLU A 173 -4.92 4.50 0.27
N GLU A 174 -4.13 4.28 -0.77
CA GLU A 174 -2.69 4.10 -0.63
C GLU A 174 -2.04 5.34 -0.01
N ALA A 175 -1.31 5.17 1.09
CA ALA A 175 -0.61 6.25 1.76
C ALA A 175 0.67 5.72 2.42
N PRO A 176 1.77 6.48 2.44
CA PRO A 176 2.96 6.08 3.16
C PRO A 176 2.64 5.94 4.66
N PRO A 177 3.36 5.05 5.39
CA PRO A 177 3.15 4.88 6.81
C PRO A 177 3.49 6.16 7.56
N ALA A 178 2.61 6.60 8.44
CA ALA A 178 2.90 7.71 9.32
C ALA A 178 4.08 7.31 10.26
N PRO A 179 5.09 8.19 10.42
CA PRO A 179 6.19 7.92 11.32
C PRO A 179 5.71 8.01 12.78
N ILE A 180 6.18 7.08 13.61
CA ILE A 180 6.08 7.24 15.07
C ILE A 180 7.01 8.39 15.47
N PRO A 181 6.51 9.41 16.19
CA PRO A 181 7.35 10.52 16.67
C PRO A 181 8.54 10.01 17.49
N ARG A 182 9.70 10.66 17.33
CA ARG A 182 10.94 10.23 18.00
C ARG A 182 10.79 10.18 19.52
N GLU A 183 10.09 11.16 20.08
CA GLU A 183 9.83 11.30 21.51
C GLU A 183 8.97 10.14 22.04
N ALA A 184 8.12 9.53 21.20
CA ALA A 184 7.33 8.36 21.58
C ALA A 184 8.19 7.10 21.67
N ILE A 185 9.26 6.98 20.87
CA ILE A 185 10.22 5.87 20.96
C ILE A 185 11.15 6.07 22.15
N GLU A 186 11.64 7.29 22.37
CA GLU A 186 12.52 7.61 23.50
C GLU A 186 11.84 7.35 24.85
N ARG A 187 10.56 7.70 25.00
CA ARG A 187 9.79 7.36 26.19
C ARG A 187 9.76 5.86 26.48
N ARG A 188 9.66 5.02 25.44
CA ARG A 188 9.68 3.55 25.58
C ARG A 188 11.06 3.00 25.94
N LEU A 189 12.12 3.67 25.51
CA LEU A 189 13.50 3.33 25.91
C LEU A 189 13.79 3.72 27.36
N GLN A 190 13.09 4.74 27.88
CA GLN A 190 13.25 5.23 29.24
C GLN A 190 12.31 4.54 30.25
N THR A 191 11.35 3.73 29.80
CA THR A 191 10.48 2.94 30.68
C THR A 191 11.32 2.04 31.59
N THR A 192 11.14 2.18 32.90
CA THR A 192 11.92 1.46 33.92
C THR A 192 11.37 0.05 34.16
N GLU A 193 12.15 -0.80 34.83
CA GLU A 193 11.67 -2.12 35.29
C GLU A 193 10.50 -1.97 36.29
N GLU A 194 10.53 -0.94 37.13
CA GLU A 194 9.42 -0.58 38.06
C GLU A 194 8.13 -0.21 37.32
N ASP A 195 8.21 0.47 36.15
CA ASP A 195 7.04 0.79 35.31
C ASP A 195 6.43 -0.45 34.61
N LEU A 196 7.24 -1.48 34.37
CA LEU A 196 6.84 -2.73 33.71
C LEU A 196 6.17 -3.69 34.71
N GLU A 197 6.66 -3.74 35.95
CA GLU A 197 6.10 -4.58 37.02
C GLU A 197 4.68 -4.16 37.45
N MET A 198 4.31 -2.87 37.31
CA MET A 198 2.94 -2.40 37.61
C MET A 198 1.87 -2.82 36.59
N LEU A 199 2.25 -3.39 35.44
CA LEU A 199 1.30 -3.83 34.41
C LEU A 199 0.87 -5.30 34.54
N ASP A 200 1.58 -6.09 35.37
CA ASP A 200 1.30 -7.51 35.56
C ASP A 200 0.28 -7.79 36.68
N GLU A 201 -0.16 -6.78 37.45
CA GLU A 201 -1.11 -6.97 38.57
C GLU A 201 -2.60 -6.96 38.15
N ASP A 202 -2.94 -6.59 36.92
CA ASP A 202 -4.33 -6.52 36.43
C ASP A 202 -4.72 -7.67 35.45
N GLU A 203 -3.87 -8.68 35.24
CA GLU A 203 -4.15 -9.79 34.31
C GLU A 203 -4.88 -11.01 34.92
N ASP A 204 -5.69 -10.82 35.97
CA ASP A 204 -6.52 -11.92 36.55
C ASP A 204 -8.01 -11.82 36.23
N GLN A 205 -8.35 -11.44 34.99
CA GLN A 205 -9.71 -11.63 34.44
C GLN A 205 -9.70 -11.75 32.92
N SER A 206 -9.13 -12.85 32.42
CA SER A 206 -9.40 -13.33 31.07
C SER A 206 -10.57 -14.35 31.09
N PRO A 207 -11.80 -14.00 30.65
CA PRO A 207 -12.71 -15.01 30.17
C PRO A 207 -12.21 -15.48 28.80
N GLY A 208 -11.95 -16.78 28.71
CA GLY A 208 -11.34 -17.41 27.54
C GLY A 208 -12.06 -17.10 26.22
N LEU A 209 -11.26 -17.01 25.16
CA LEU A 209 -11.73 -17.29 23.81
C LEU A 209 -10.85 -18.35 23.19
N SER A 210 -11.55 -19.42 22.85
CA SER A 210 -11.11 -20.68 22.29
C SER A 210 -10.36 -20.54 20.97
N VAL A 211 -9.47 -21.51 20.79
CA VAL A 211 -8.96 -22.11 19.56
C VAL A 211 -10.04 -22.26 18.45
N ILE A 212 -9.53 -22.46 17.22
CA ILE A 212 -10.12 -22.91 15.94
C ILE A 212 -10.94 -21.85 15.14
N ASP A 213 -10.84 -21.66 13.81
CA ASP A 213 -10.58 -22.58 12.68
C ASP A 213 -10.10 -21.84 11.39
N LEU A 214 -9.31 -22.57 10.59
CA LEU A 214 -9.03 -22.50 9.12
C LEU A 214 -8.35 -21.27 8.50
#